data_AF-A0A416FCS7-F1
#
_entry.id   AF-A0A416FCS7-F1
#
_cell.length_a   1.000
_cell.length_b   1.000
_cell.length_c   1.000
_cell.angle_alpha   90.00
_cell.angle_beta   90.00
_cell.angle_gamma   90.00
#
_symmetry.space_group_name_H-M   'P 1'
#
loop_
_entity.id
_entity.type
_entity.pdbx_description
1 polymer ?
#
loop_
_entity_poly.entity_id
_entity_poly.type
_entity_poly.pdbx_seq_one_letter_code
_entity_poly.pdbx_strand_id
1 'polypeptide(L)'
;MILEREQRASDLATKADRDISPKLTDEQYHALLYYTFKAGFKHPAQLLEAFVGDLSGWHRNGSDEEELAGEWFSRAYSGMGGSDSFLYYLYDHQVDIDELERIAVTFDHNPEEVYDEDSEEDYRETYGDIYPYDWYEDYLMDVRDEIDADQRETCVKLIRYLLENQVDGCIDWGHIDFQ
;
A
#
# COMPACT_ATOMS: atom_id res chain seq x y z
N MET A 1 4.89 -15.03 9.86
CA MET A 1 3.81 -14.92 10.88
C MET A 1 3.12 -16.27 10.97
N ILE A 2 3.05 -16.93 12.14
CA ILE A 2 2.30 -18.20 12.26
C ILE A 2 0.84 -17.84 12.56
N LEU A 3 0.00 -17.79 11.53
CA LEU A 3 -1.43 -17.56 11.68
C LEU A 3 -2.12 -18.82 12.23
N GLU A 4 -2.97 -18.65 13.24
CA GLU A 4 -3.77 -19.75 13.76
C GLU A 4 -4.72 -20.28 12.67
N ARG A 5 -4.95 -21.60 12.67
CA ARG A 5 -5.81 -22.24 11.65
C ARG A 5 -7.23 -21.65 11.62
N GLU A 6 -7.74 -21.26 12.78
CA GLU A 6 -9.08 -20.68 12.91
C GLU A 6 -9.18 -19.29 12.29
N GLN A 7 -8.15 -18.45 12.47
CA GLN A 7 -8.08 -17.12 11.84
C GLN A 7 -8.09 -17.23 10.31
N ARG A 8 -7.28 -18.13 9.74
CA ARG A 8 -7.25 -18.37 8.29
C ARG A 8 -8.58 -18.88 7.75
N ALA A 9 -9.23 -19.81 8.46
CA ALA A 9 -10.52 -20.33 8.03
C ALA A 9 -11.62 -19.25 8.06
N SER A 10 -11.59 -18.38 9.08
CA SER A 10 -12.53 -17.25 9.19
C SER A 10 -12.33 -16.22 8.08
N ASP A 11 -11.09 -15.86 7.77
CA ASP A 11 -10.76 -14.92 6.68
C ASP A 11 -11.11 -15.50 5.29
N LEU A 12 -10.80 -16.77 5.04
CA LEU A 12 -11.17 -17.43 3.78
C LEU A 12 -12.69 -17.45 3.55
N ALA A 13 -13.50 -17.37 4.61
CA ALA A 13 -14.95 -17.29 4.50
C ALA A 13 -15.45 -15.91 4.05
N THR A 14 -14.62 -14.86 4.14
CA THR A 14 -14.94 -13.50 3.68
C THR A 14 -14.51 -13.24 2.24
N LYS A 15 -14.11 -14.29 1.50
CA LYS A 15 -13.79 -14.20 0.08
C LYS A 15 -14.92 -13.51 -0.69
N ALA A 16 -14.54 -12.52 -1.47
CA ALA A 16 -15.39 -11.79 -2.38
C ALA A 16 -14.68 -11.64 -3.72
N ASP A 17 -15.46 -11.44 -4.79
CA ASP A 17 -14.89 -11.15 -6.10
C ASP A 17 -14.09 -9.83 -6.04
N ARG A 18 -12.89 -9.85 -6.60
CA ARG A 18 -12.01 -8.68 -6.73
C ARG A 18 -11.67 -8.53 -8.21
N ASP A 19 -12.05 -7.40 -8.79
CA ASP A 19 -11.78 -7.11 -10.20
C ASP A 19 -10.33 -6.68 -10.37
N ILE A 20 -9.50 -7.55 -10.97
CA ILE A 20 -8.10 -7.28 -11.31
C ILE A 20 -7.89 -7.63 -12.78
N SER A 21 -7.44 -6.66 -13.58
CA SER A 21 -7.28 -6.80 -15.03
C SER A 21 -5.81 -6.68 -15.45
N PRO A 22 -5.06 -7.80 -15.53
CA PRO A 22 -3.65 -7.76 -15.92
C PRO A 22 -3.47 -7.49 -17.41
N LYS A 23 -2.44 -6.72 -17.77
CA LYS A 23 -1.98 -6.55 -19.15
C LYS A 23 -0.95 -7.64 -19.47
N LEU A 24 -1.29 -8.56 -20.37
CA LEU A 24 -0.46 -9.70 -20.74
C LEU A 24 -0.21 -9.73 -22.25
N THR A 25 0.96 -10.23 -22.65
CA THR A 25 1.19 -10.64 -24.04
C THR A 25 0.44 -11.94 -24.35
N ASP A 26 0.25 -12.24 -25.63
CA ASP A 26 -0.39 -13.50 -26.06
C ASP A 26 0.34 -14.73 -25.50
N GLU A 27 1.68 -14.73 -25.49
CA GLU A 27 2.47 -15.84 -24.95
C GLU A 27 2.31 -15.99 -23.43
N GLN A 28 2.28 -14.87 -22.69
CA GLN A 28 2.02 -14.89 -21.25
C GLN A 28 0.61 -15.42 -20.95
N TYR A 29 -0.38 -15.02 -21.75
CA TYR A 29 -1.74 -15.52 -21.62
C TYR A 29 -1.84 -17.02 -21.93
N HIS A 30 -1.15 -17.50 -22.97
CA HIS A 30 -1.07 -18.92 -23.28
C HIS A 30 -0.41 -19.73 -22.16
N ALA A 31 0.67 -19.22 -21.57
CA ALA A 31 1.32 -19.86 -20.42
C ALA A 31 0.38 -19.93 -19.21
N LEU A 32 -0.35 -18.85 -18.91
CA LEU A 32 -1.34 -18.80 -17.84
C LEU A 32 -2.43 -19.87 -18.04
N LEU A 33 -2.99 -19.97 -19.26
CA LEU A 33 -3.98 -21.01 -19.60
C LEU A 33 -3.39 -22.42 -19.46
N TYR A 34 -2.19 -22.65 -19.97
CA TYR A 34 -1.52 -23.95 -19.88
C TYR A 34 -1.38 -24.41 -18.42
N TYR A 35 -0.86 -23.57 -17.53
CA TYR A 35 -0.69 -23.92 -16.12
C TYR A 35 -2.03 -24.08 -15.40
N THR A 36 -3.02 -23.24 -15.73
CA THR A 36 -4.38 -23.33 -15.15
C THR A 36 -4.96 -24.72 -15.38
N PHE A 37 -4.97 -25.18 -16.64
CA PHE A 37 -5.55 -26.47 -16.97
C PHE A 37 -4.67 -27.63 -16.53
N LYS A 38 -3.35 -27.48 -16.53
CA LYS A 38 -2.42 -28.49 -15.98
C LYS A 38 -2.65 -28.73 -14.48
N ALA A 39 -3.00 -27.69 -13.73
CA ALA A 39 -3.36 -27.77 -12.32
C ALA A 39 -4.78 -28.31 -12.08
N GLY A 40 -5.58 -28.51 -13.13
CA GLY A 40 -6.96 -29.00 -13.03
C GLY A 40 -8.00 -27.92 -12.72
N PHE A 41 -7.62 -26.64 -12.77
CA PHE A 41 -8.57 -25.53 -12.63
C PHE A 41 -9.37 -25.30 -13.92
N LYS A 42 -10.53 -24.66 -13.77
CA LYS A 42 -11.43 -24.31 -14.89
C LYS A 42 -11.19 -22.90 -15.42
N HIS A 43 -10.69 -22.00 -14.57
CA HIS A 43 -10.52 -20.59 -14.91
C HIS A 43 -9.17 -20.06 -14.36
N PRO A 44 -8.47 -19.17 -15.10
CA PRO A 44 -7.20 -18.59 -14.66
C PRO A 44 -7.26 -17.89 -13.30
N ALA A 45 -8.40 -17.27 -12.97
CA ALA A 45 -8.62 -16.65 -11.67
C ALA A 45 -8.33 -17.61 -10.51
N GLN A 46 -8.70 -18.90 -10.63
CA GLN A 46 -8.45 -19.89 -9.58
C GLN A 46 -6.95 -20.16 -9.38
N LEU A 47 -6.15 -20.14 -10.46
CA LEU A 47 -4.70 -20.29 -10.36
C LEU A 47 -4.07 -19.05 -9.72
N LEU A 48 -4.53 -17.85 -10.10
CA LEU A 48 -4.05 -16.59 -9.53
C LEU A 48 -4.41 -16.48 -8.04
N GLU A 49 -5.64 -16.83 -7.65
CA GLU A 49 -6.05 -16.93 -6.24
C GLU A 49 -5.17 -17.89 -5.45
N ALA A 50 -4.86 -19.06 -6.02
CA ALA A 50 -4.00 -20.05 -5.40
C ALA A 50 -2.58 -19.49 -5.18
N PHE A 51 -2.03 -18.79 -6.18
CA PHE A 51 -0.72 -18.16 -6.11
C PHE A 51 -0.66 -17.03 -5.07
N VAL A 52 -1.68 -16.15 -5.03
CA VAL A 52 -1.80 -15.10 -4.00
C VAL A 52 -1.95 -15.73 -2.61
N GLY A 53 -2.67 -16.84 -2.52
CA GLY A 53 -2.77 -17.66 -1.33
C GLY A 53 -1.39 -18.07 -0.78
N ASP A 54 -0.58 -18.71 -1.62
CA ASP A 54 0.78 -19.13 -1.26
C ASP A 54 1.65 -17.92 -0.87
N LEU A 55 1.66 -16.86 -1.69
CA LEU A 55 2.47 -15.66 -1.44
C LEU A 55 2.11 -14.97 -0.11
N SER A 56 0.85 -15.01 0.28
CA SER A 56 0.36 -14.33 1.49
C SER A 56 0.41 -15.21 2.75
N GLY A 57 0.57 -16.53 2.60
CA GLY A 57 0.50 -17.51 3.70
C GLY A 57 -0.91 -17.79 4.24
N TRP A 58 -1.94 -17.14 3.69
CA TRP A 58 -3.34 -17.31 4.08
C TRP A 58 -3.97 -18.58 3.47
N HIS A 59 -3.39 -19.10 2.40
CA HIS A 59 -3.70 -20.41 1.84
C HIS A 59 -2.39 -21.12 1.43
N ARG A 60 -2.34 -22.45 1.50
CA ARG A 60 -1.15 -23.20 1.10
C ARG A 60 -1.54 -24.36 0.21
N ASN A 61 -1.02 -24.38 -1.01
CA ASN A 61 -1.25 -25.47 -1.95
C ASN A 61 -0.40 -26.72 -1.65
N GLY A 62 0.62 -26.58 -0.78
CA GLY A 62 1.44 -27.69 -0.28
C GLY A 62 2.23 -27.33 0.99
N SER A 63 3.49 -27.79 1.06
CA SER A 63 4.34 -27.67 2.26
C SER A 63 5.11 -26.37 2.39
N ASP A 64 5.75 -25.93 1.31
CA ASP A 64 6.83 -24.93 1.27
C ASP A 64 6.56 -23.83 0.23
N GLU A 65 5.35 -23.76 -0.34
CA GLU A 65 5.00 -22.80 -1.38
C GLU A 65 5.02 -21.35 -0.88
N GLU A 66 4.65 -21.11 0.39
CA GLU A 66 4.77 -19.79 1.01
C GLU A 66 6.23 -19.33 1.07
N GLU A 67 7.15 -20.24 1.42
CA GLU A 67 8.58 -19.95 1.48
C GLU A 67 9.11 -19.67 0.07
N LEU A 68 8.79 -20.51 -0.91
CA LEU A 68 9.23 -20.35 -2.30
C LEU A 68 8.64 -19.11 -2.97
N ALA A 69 7.38 -18.78 -2.69
CA ALA A 69 6.74 -17.55 -3.20
C ALA A 69 7.39 -16.30 -2.59
N GLY A 70 7.68 -16.34 -1.29
CA GLY A 70 8.42 -15.28 -0.60
C GLY A 70 9.85 -15.11 -1.14
N GLU A 71 10.57 -16.19 -1.36
CA GLU A 71 11.90 -16.16 -1.98
C GLU A 71 11.87 -15.59 -3.40
N TRP A 72 10.88 -15.99 -4.21
CA TRP A 72 10.68 -15.42 -5.54
C TRP A 72 10.45 -13.92 -5.48
N PHE A 73 9.52 -13.47 -4.63
CA PHE A 73 9.21 -12.05 -4.47
C PHE A 73 10.45 -11.27 -4.03
N SER A 74 11.18 -11.80 -3.03
CA SER A 74 12.36 -11.13 -2.50
C SER A 74 13.45 -10.98 -3.57
N ARG A 75 13.71 -12.04 -4.34
CA ARG A 75 14.72 -12.01 -5.41
C ARG A 75 14.32 -11.11 -6.57
N ALA A 76 13.03 -11.01 -6.87
CA ALA A 76 12.54 -10.20 -7.97
C ALA A 76 12.43 -8.71 -7.60
N TYR A 77 12.10 -8.38 -6.33
CA TYR A 77 11.65 -7.04 -5.95
C TYR A 77 12.30 -6.43 -4.70
N SER A 78 12.96 -7.18 -3.81
CA SER A 78 13.52 -6.61 -2.55
C SER A 78 14.62 -5.57 -2.76
N GLY A 79 15.20 -5.48 -3.96
CA GLY A 79 16.19 -4.46 -4.33
C GLY A 79 15.64 -3.28 -5.14
N MET A 80 14.32 -3.19 -5.33
CA MET A 80 13.70 -2.16 -6.19
C MET A 80 13.19 -0.92 -5.44
N GLY A 81 13.55 -0.75 -4.15
CA GLY A 81 13.14 0.42 -3.35
C GLY A 81 11.64 0.52 -3.04
N GLY A 82 10.82 -0.45 -3.45
CA GLY A 82 9.36 -0.36 -3.28
C GLY A 82 8.91 -0.24 -1.82
N SER A 83 9.65 -0.83 -0.87
CA SER A 83 9.40 -0.70 0.57
C SER A 83 9.74 0.68 1.13
N ASP A 84 10.53 1.46 0.40
CA ASP A 84 10.92 2.82 0.78
C ASP A 84 9.98 3.87 0.14
N SER A 85 9.02 3.45 -0.70
CA SER A 85 8.05 4.36 -1.34
C SER A 85 7.02 4.88 -0.35
N PHE A 86 6.57 6.12 -0.55
CA PHE A 86 5.57 6.73 0.30
C PHE A 86 4.21 6.05 0.17
N LEU A 87 3.87 5.51 -1.01
CA LEU A 87 2.65 4.74 -1.19
C LEU A 87 2.64 3.47 -0.33
N TYR A 88 3.79 2.77 -0.24
CA TYR A 88 3.93 1.62 0.62
C TYR A 88 3.84 2.01 2.09
N TYR A 89 4.47 3.12 2.51
CA TYR A 89 4.35 3.67 3.86
C TYR A 89 2.88 3.88 4.25
N LEU A 90 2.09 4.57 3.41
CA LEU A 90 0.66 4.79 3.69
C LEU A 90 -0.11 3.47 3.85
N TYR A 91 0.20 2.47 3.04
CA TYR A 91 -0.46 1.16 3.10
C TYR A 91 -0.06 0.36 4.35
N ASP A 92 1.23 0.32 4.68
CA ASP A 92 1.78 -0.44 5.81
C ASP A 92 1.30 0.13 7.17
N HIS A 93 1.20 1.46 7.25
CA HIS A 93 0.65 2.17 8.42
C HIS A 93 -0.87 2.21 8.47
N GLN A 94 -1.56 1.66 7.47
CA GLN A 94 -3.03 1.62 7.40
C GLN A 94 -3.65 3.02 7.46
N VAL A 95 -3.01 3.99 6.81
CA VAL A 95 -3.48 5.38 6.75
C VAL A 95 -4.86 5.43 6.08
N ASP A 96 -5.79 6.15 6.70
CA ASP A 96 -7.15 6.34 6.21
C ASP A 96 -7.39 7.76 5.66
N ILE A 97 -8.60 8.02 5.15
CA ILE A 97 -8.95 9.33 4.57
C ILE A 97 -8.87 10.44 5.62
N ASP A 98 -9.28 10.19 6.87
CA ASP A 98 -9.26 11.20 7.94
C ASP A 98 -7.82 11.61 8.29
N GLU A 99 -6.88 10.67 8.24
CA GLU A 99 -5.45 10.96 8.40
C GLU A 99 -4.87 11.69 7.19
N LEU A 100 -5.22 11.31 5.96
CA LEU A 100 -4.83 12.06 4.75
C LEU A 100 -5.35 13.51 4.77
N GLU A 101 -6.58 13.74 5.22
CA GLU A 101 -7.14 15.09 5.37
C GLU A 101 -6.38 15.92 6.41
N ARG A 102 -6.03 15.30 7.56
CA ARG A 102 -5.20 15.95 8.60
C ARG A 102 -3.83 16.33 8.05
N ILE A 103 -3.19 15.43 7.32
CA ILE A 103 -1.92 15.71 6.64
C ILE A 103 -2.10 16.84 5.62
N ALA A 104 -3.19 16.85 4.84
CA ALA A 104 -3.41 17.83 3.79
C ALA A 104 -3.57 19.27 4.28
N VAL A 105 -4.13 19.48 5.49
CA VAL A 105 -4.20 20.80 6.12
C VAL A 105 -2.80 21.41 6.32
N THR A 106 -1.77 20.58 6.47
CA THR A 106 -0.39 21.05 6.67
C THR A 106 0.30 21.50 5.37
N PHE A 107 -0.22 21.16 4.18
CA PHE A 107 0.45 21.44 2.90
C PHE A 107 0.64 22.92 2.59
N ASP A 108 -0.35 23.74 2.96
CA ASP A 108 -0.36 25.17 2.66
C ASP A 108 0.29 26.01 3.79
N HIS A 109 0.78 25.35 4.85
CA HIS A 109 1.47 25.98 5.96
C HIS A 109 2.99 25.79 5.80
N ASN A 110 3.72 26.87 5.57
CA ASN A 110 5.19 26.84 5.58
C ASN A 110 5.68 26.80 7.05
N PRO A 111 6.34 25.72 7.53
CA PRO A 111 6.82 25.64 8.90
C PRO A 111 7.84 26.74 9.25
N GLU A 112 8.51 27.34 8.27
CA GLU A 112 9.49 28.42 8.49
C GLU A 112 8.88 29.84 8.55
N GLU A 113 7.66 30.07 8.04
CA GLU A 113 6.99 31.39 8.10
C GLU A 113 6.44 31.75 9.48
N VAL A 114 6.48 30.81 10.43
CA VAL A 114 5.87 30.93 11.78
C VAL A 114 6.87 31.46 12.82
N TYR A 115 8.12 31.75 12.43
CA TYR A 115 9.16 32.25 13.34
C TYR A 115 9.36 33.77 13.34
N ASP A 116 8.51 34.54 12.64
CA ASP A 116 8.52 36.00 12.79
C ASP A 116 7.68 36.39 14.01
N GLU A 117 8.39 36.91 15.01
CA GLU A 117 7.91 37.47 16.27
C GLU A 117 6.77 38.49 16.04
N ASP A 118 5.50 38.14 16.30
CA ASP A 118 4.60 39.05 17.04
C ASP A 118 3.29 38.41 17.56
N SER A 119 3.19 38.48 18.89
CA SER A 119 2.09 38.38 19.85
C SER A 119 0.70 37.79 19.49
N GLU A 120 0.38 36.72 20.22
CA GLU A 120 -0.89 36.54 20.94
C GLU A 120 -2.20 36.54 20.14
N GLU A 121 -2.29 35.67 19.15
CA GLU A 121 -3.50 34.87 19.00
C GLU A 121 -3.03 33.41 19.07
N ASP A 122 -3.54 32.69 20.08
CA ASP A 122 -3.03 31.40 20.49
C ASP A 122 -3.33 30.34 19.41
N TYR A 123 -2.45 30.25 18.40
CA TYR A 123 -2.50 29.21 17.37
C TYR A 123 -2.46 27.80 17.99
N ARG A 124 -1.95 27.68 19.22
CA ARG A 124 -2.01 26.46 20.03
C ARG A 124 -3.43 26.14 20.51
N GLU A 125 -4.28 27.16 20.68
CA GLU A 125 -5.69 27.01 21.01
C GLU A 125 -6.53 26.62 19.77
N THR A 126 -6.10 27.04 18.57
CA THR A 126 -6.82 26.76 17.30
C THR A 126 -6.33 25.48 16.59
N TYR A 127 -5.03 25.19 16.63
CA TYR A 127 -4.35 24.11 15.90
C TYR A 127 -3.31 23.35 16.76
N GLY A 128 -3.28 23.53 18.09
CA GLY A 128 -2.17 23.03 18.94
C GLY A 128 -2.07 21.52 19.09
N ASP A 129 -3.08 20.76 18.66
CA ASP A 129 -3.00 19.29 18.51
C ASP A 129 -2.61 18.86 17.08
N ILE A 130 -2.63 19.79 16.10
CA ILE A 130 -2.39 19.57 14.67
C ILE A 130 -0.93 19.95 14.28
N TYR A 131 -0.26 20.83 15.04
CA TYR A 131 1.10 21.30 14.74
C TYR A 131 1.99 21.16 15.99
N PRO A 132 2.85 20.12 16.07
CA PRO A 132 4.08 20.05 15.27
C PRO A 132 4.34 18.64 14.68
N TYR A 133 3.35 18.07 13.99
CA TYR A 133 3.51 16.76 13.34
C TYR A 133 4.03 16.95 11.90
N ASP A 134 5.33 16.74 11.68
CA ASP A 134 5.89 16.67 10.33
C ASP A 134 5.81 15.22 9.81
N TRP A 135 4.67 14.88 9.23
CA TRP A 135 4.39 13.56 8.63
C TRP A 135 5.46 13.09 7.64
N TYR A 136 6.19 14.03 7.02
CA TYR A 136 7.25 13.70 6.08
C TYR A 136 8.49 13.19 6.80
N GLU A 137 8.84 13.75 7.96
CA GLU A 137 9.95 13.25 8.79
C GLU A 137 9.64 11.84 9.31
N ASP A 138 8.39 11.58 9.71
CA ASP A 138 7.97 10.23 10.13
C ASP A 138 8.09 9.22 8.99
N TYR A 139 7.72 9.60 7.77
CA TYR A 139 7.99 8.79 6.59
C TYR A 139 9.49 8.56 6.37
N LEU A 140 10.34 9.60 6.47
CA LEU A 140 11.79 9.47 6.30
C LEU A 140 12.42 8.54 7.35
N MET A 141 11.86 8.46 8.56
CA MET A 141 12.34 7.54 9.61
C MET A 141 12.15 6.07 9.26
N ASP A 142 11.18 5.74 8.40
CA ASP A 142 10.90 4.37 7.96
C ASP A 142 11.64 3.98 6.69
N VAL A 143 12.14 4.97 5.95
CA VAL A 143 12.99 4.76 4.77
C VAL A 143 14.38 4.28 5.19
N ARG A 144 14.91 3.28 4.49
CA ARG A 144 16.24 2.72 4.80
C ARG A 144 17.39 3.65 4.47
N ASP A 145 17.26 4.41 3.37
CA ASP A 145 18.22 5.43 2.93
C ASP A 145 17.44 6.60 2.30
N GLU A 146 17.62 7.81 2.82
CA GLU A 146 16.88 9.01 2.37
C GLU A 146 16.99 9.25 0.86
N ILE A 147 18.03 8.75 0.19
CA ILE A 147 18.16 8.86 -1.28
C ILE A 147 17.07 8.08 -2.03
N ASP A 148 16.52 7.04 -1.42
CA ASP A 148 15.48 6.18 -1.98
C ASP A 148 14.07 6.71 -1.64
N ALA A 149 13.96 7.75 -0.80
CA ALA A 149 12.69 8.36 -0.43
C ALA A 149 12.05 9.13 -1.59
N ASP A 150 10.72 9.02 -1.68
CA ASP A 150 9.91 9.88 -2.53
C ASP A 150 10.03 11.32 -2.05
N GLN A 151 10.24 12.23 -3.00
CA GLN A 151 10.34 13.66 -2.69
C GLN A 151 9.04 14.17 -2.07
N ARG A 152 9.12 15.01 -1.03
CA ARG A 152 7.96 15.60 -0.33
C ARG A 152 6.87 16.11 -1.27
N GLU A 153 7.25 16.81 -2.35
CA GLU A 153 6.28 17.32 -3.32
C GLU A 153 5.54 16.21 -4.09
N THR A 154 6.20 15.09 -4.39
CA THR A 154 5.58 13.90 -4.98
C THR A 154 4.61 13.27 -3.98
N CYS A 155 4.99 13.17 -2.71
CA CYS A 155 4.13 12.67 -1.64
C CYS A 155 2.86 13.52 -1.49
N VAL A 156 2.99 14.85 -1.51
CA VAL A 156 1.85 15.78 -1.48
C VAL A 156 0.91 15.58 -2.68
N LYS A 157 1.47 15.40 -3.89
CA LYS A 157 0.68 15.10 -5.09
C LYS A 157 -0.07 13.78 -4.97
N LEU A 158 0.57 12.74 -4.42
CA LEU A 158 -0.08 11.46 -4.16
C LEU A 158 -1.23 11.61 -3.17
N ILE A 159 -1.05 12.32 -2.06
CA ILE A 159 -2.11 12.51 -1.06
C ILE A 159 -3.31 13.23 -1.67
N ARG A 160 -3.08 14.31 -2.43
CA ARG A 160 -4.16 15.01 -3.15
C ARG A 160 -4.88 14.07 -4.12
N TYR A 161 -4.14 13.26 -4.87
CA TYR A 161 -4.72 12.27 -5.76
C TYR A 161 -5.61 11.26 -5.01
N LEU A 162 -5.14 10.71 -3.89
CA LEU A 162 -5.89 9.72 -3.11
C LEU A 162 -7.17 10.33 -2.50
N LEU A 163 -7.11 11.58 -2.02
CA LEU A 163 -8.28 12.30 -1.52
C LEU A 163 -9.33 12.57 -2.62
N GLU A 164 -8.88 12.92 -3.82
CA GLU A 164 -9.74 13.19 -4.98
C GLU A 164 -10.37 11.93 -5.58
N ASN A 165 -9.73 10.77 -5.43
CA ASN A 165 -10.13 9.49 -6.05
C ASN A 165 -10.61 8.43 -5.03
N GLN A 166 -11.00 8.85 -3.84
CA GLN A 166 -11.60 7.96 -2.84
C GLN A 166 -12.94 7.37 -3.29
N VAL A 167 -13.27 6.18 -2.78
CA VAL A 167 -14.54 5.50 -3.04
C VAL A 167 -15.24 5.26 -1.70
N ASP A 168 -16.45 5.81 -1.56
CA ASP A 168 -17.28 5.71 -0.35
C ASP A 168 -16.57 6.12 0.96
N GLY A 169 -15.69 7.11 0.91
CA GLY A 169 -14.94 7.58 2.09
C GLY A 169 -13.67 6.78 2.38
N CYS A 170 -13.23 5.92 1.45
CA CYS A 170 -12.06 5.06 1.61
C CYS A 170 -11.08 5.22 0.45
N ILE A 171 -9.79 4.97 0.73
CA ILE A 171 -8.76 4.89 -0.30
C ILE A 171 -9.03 3.67 -1.21
N ASP A 172 -9.13 3.89 -2.52
CA ASP A 172 -9.23 2.81 -3.50
C ASP A 172 -7.85 2.26 -3.85
N TRP A 173 -7.31 1.44 -2.95
CA TRP A 173 -6.00 0.78 -3.13
C TRP A 173 -5.91 -0.09 -4.40
N GLY A 174 -7.05 -0.50 -4.97
CA GLY A 174 -7.10 -1.32 -6.18
C GLY A 174 -6.92 -0.53 -7.48
N HIS A 175 -7.14 0.79 -7.46
CA HIS A 175 -7.22 1.61 -8.67
C HIS A 175 -6.46 2.93 -8.53
N ILE A 176 -5.16 2.84 -8.24
CA ILE A 176 -4.25 3.99 -8.20
C ILE A 176 -3.57 4.14 -9.56
N ASP A 177 -3.95 5.17 -10.33
CA ASP A 177 -3.32 5.60 -11.60
C ASP A 177 -2.58 6.92 -11.37
N PHE A 178 -1.55 6.86 -10.53
CA PHE A 178 -0.64 7.97 -10.22
C PHE A 178 0.70 7.72 -10.93
N GLN A 179 1.15 8.70 -11.74
CA GLN A 179 2.40 8.62 -12.53
C GLN A 179 3.38 9.72 -12.15
#